data_AF-A0A8H8QIA0-F1
#
_entry.id   AF-A0A8H8QIA0-F1
#
_cell.length_a   1.000
_cell.length_b   1.000
_cell.length_c   1.000
_cell.angle_alpha   90.00
_cell.angle_beta   90.00
_cell.angle_gamma   90.00
#
_symmetry.space_group_name_H-M   'P 1'
#
loop_
_entity.id
_entity.type
_entity.pdbx_description
1 polymer ?
#
loop_
_entity_poly.entity_id
_entity_poly.type
_entity_poly.pdbx_seq_one_letter_code
_entity_poly.pdbx_strand_id
1 'polypeptide(L)'
;MTQASTSAANFGLLLVALVLMLGSVVGELTPRHVPHHLFAREDTNTRSCLYVSSSDVKTRLMIKDDHMKDFKMKEPTDMFSIRYPNLGGVQLFYYNFDPSTGCKDIKLLRGDNKAWRIWVSDEHGNDRDIDTKNHAETTKTLCSKWIHIHVKRDG
;
A
#
# COMPACT_ATOMS: atom_id res chain seq x y z
N MET A 1 -64.40 -50.09 12.25
CA MET A 1 -63.54 -49.62 11.14
C MET A 1 -62.93 -48.29 11.56
N THR A 2 -61.65 -48.28 11.92
CA THR A 2 -60.95 -47.10 12.44
C THR A 2 -60.05 -46.59 11.32
N GLN A 3 -60.42 -45.47 10.70
CA GLN A 3 -59.64 -44.86 9.62
C GLN A 3 -58.81 -43.71 10.19
N ALA A 4 -57.53 -43.78 9.86
CA ALA A 4 -56.47 -42.88 10.28
C ALA A 4 -56.69 -41.44 9.77
N SER A 5 -56.35 -40.46 10.61
CA SER A 5 -56.06 -39.10 10.16
C SER A 5 -54.63 -38.77 10.58
N THR A 6 -53.68 -39.02 9.68
CA THR A 6 -52.28 -38.58 9.83
C THR A 6 -52.09 -37.28 9.08
N SER A 7 -52.20 -36.20 9.85
CA SER A 7 -51.41 -34.96 9.80
C SER A 7 -50.62 -34.71 8.51
N ALA A 8 -51.21 -33.89 7.64
CA ALA A 8 -50.50 -33.15 6.60
C ALA A 8 -49.72 -31.99 7.24
N ALA A 9 -48.58 -32.29 7.84
CA ALA A 9 -47.65 -31.27 8.30
C ALA A 9 -46.25 -31.87 8.26
N ASN A 10 -45.53 -31.74 7.14
CA ASN A 10 -44.06 -31.85 7.12
C ASN A 10 -43.37 -31.55 5.77
N PHE A 11 -44.03 -30.96 4.76
CA PHE A 11 -43.32 -30.60 3.52
C PHE A 11 -42.67 -29.21 3.55
N GLY A 12 -43.19 -28.26 4.34
CA GLY A 12 -42.62 -26.91 4.45
C GLY A 12 -41.28 -26.89 5.21
N LEU A 13 -41.15 -27.67 6.27
CA LEU A 13 -39.93 -27.72 7.08
C LEU A 13 -38.76 -28.36 6.31
N LEU A 14 -39.05 -29.35 5.46
CA LEU A 14 -38.05 -30.03 4.64
C LEU A 14 -37.42 -29.10 3.59
N LEU A 15 -38.24 -28.23 3.00
CA LEU A 15 -37.78 -27.25 2.00
C LEU A 15 -36.91 -26.15 2.61
N VAL A 16 -37.23 -25.68 3.82
CA VAL A 16 -36.40 -24.71 4.55
C VAL A 16 -35.06 -25.33 4.96
N ALA A 17 -35.05 -26.59 5.39
CA ALA A 17 -33.81 -27.32 5.68
C ALA A 17 -32.95 -27.48 4.42
N LEU A 18 -33.53 -27.80 3.26
CA LEU A 18 -32.77 -27.95 2.00
C LEU A 18 -32.11 -26.64 1.55
N VAL A 19 -32.81 -25.50 1.71
CA VAL A 19 -32.26 -24.17 1.36
C VAL A 19 -31.13 -23.76 2.33
N LEU A 20 -31.24 -24.07 3.62
CA LEU A 20 -30.17 -23.81 4.59
C LEU A 20 -28.92 -24.67 4.35
N MET A 21 -29.09 -25.90 3.87
CA MET A 21 -27.97 -26.80 3.55
C MET A 21 -27.29 -26.43 2.22
N LEU A 22 -27.98 -25.78 1.29
CA LEU A 22 -27.38 -25.27 0.04
C LEU A 22 -26.70 -23.89 0.21
N GLY A 23 -27.05 -23.12 1.24
CA GLY A 23 -26.45 -21.81 1.53
C GLY A 23 -25.08 -21.84 2.23
N SER A 24 -24.60 -23.01 2.66
CA SER A 24 -23.36 -23.13 3.47
C SER A 24 -22.10 -23.53 2.69
N VAL A 25 -22.12 -23.46 1.36
CA VAL A 25 -20.89 -23.55 0.54
C VAL A 25 -20.51 -22.16 0.04
N VAL A 26 -20.30 -21.22 0.98
CA VAL A 26 -19.25 -20.23 0.79
C VAL A 26 -18.07 -20.82 1.52
N GLY A 27 -17.22 -21.51 0.75
CA GLY A 27 -15.97 -22.03 1.26
C GLY A 27 -15.28 -20.95 2.06
N GLU A 28 -15.05 -21.23 3.32
CA GLU A 28 -14.12 -20.51 4.15
C GLU A 28 -12.80 -20.54 3.38
N LEU A 29 -12.51 -19.43 2.68
CA LEU A 29 -11.17 -19.06 2.34
C LEU A 29 -10.50 -18.89 3.69
N THR A 30 -10.03 -20.03 4.24
CA THR A 30 -8.88 -20.05 5.11
C THR A 30 -7.97 -18.99 4.52
N PRO A 31 -7.68 -17.90 5.24
CA PRO A 31 -6.56 -17.07 4.85
C PRO A 31 -5.44 -18.09 4.85
N ARG A 32 -4.95 -18.46 3.65
CA ARG A 32 -3.62 -19.01 3.59
C ARG A 32 -2.84 -17.98 4.36
N HIS A 33 -2.36 -18.40 5.52
CA HIS A 33 -1.27 -17.76 6.18
C HIS A 33 -0.13 -17.93 5.17
N VAL A 34 -0.17 -17.10 4.12
CA VAL A 34 0.96 -16.80 3.29
C VAL A 34 1.88 -16.24 4.36
N PRO A 35 2.97 -16.93 4.70
CA PRO A 35 3.98 -16.28 5.50
C PRO A 35 4.30 -15.06 4.64
N HIS A 36 3.93 -13.87 5.14
CA HIS A 36 4.46 -12.64 4.59
C HIS A 36 5.95 -12.76 4.87
N HIS A 37 6.66 -13.43 3.96
CA HIS A 37 8.09 -13.43 3.87
C HIS A 37 8.42 -11.98 3.53
N LEU A 38 8.48 -11.19 4.61
CA LEU A 38 9.12 -9.89 4.74
C LEU A 38 10.60 -10.09 4.41
N PHE A 39 10.87 -10.33 3.13
CA PHE A 39 12.18 -10.17 2.56
C PHE A 39 11.97 -9.33 1.33
N ALA A 40 12.28 -8.04 1.50
CA ALA A 40 12.67 -7.20 0.38
C ALA A 40 13.66 -8.02 -0.45
N ARG A 41 13.25 -8.46 -1.62
CA ARG A 41 14.16 -8.99 -2.63
C ARG A 41 15.18 -7.90 -2.85
N GLU A 42 16.43 -8.18 -2.53
CA GLU A 42 17.54 -7.30 -2.82
C GLU A 42 17.69 -7.26 -4.35
N ASP A 43 16.96 -6.35 -4.98
CA ASP A 43 17.18 -6.00 -6.37
C ASP A 43 18.50 -5.20 -6.41
N THR A 44 19.47 -5.69 -7.18
CA THR A 44 20.84 -5.17 -7.23
C THR A 44 20.92 -3.73 -7.73
N ASN A 45 19.81 -3.15 -8.20
CA ASN A 45 19.67 -1.75 -8.61
C ASN A 45 19.10 -0.80 -7.55
N THR A 46 18.58 -1.29 -6.42
CA THR A 46 17.95 -0.45 -5.38
C THR A 46 18.46 -0.77 -3.99
N ARG A 47 19.27 0.14 -3.42
CA ARG A 47 19.52 0.18 -1.97
C ARG A 47 18.50 1.12 -1.34
N SER A 48 17.45 0.55 -0.75
CA SER A 48 16.55 1.26 0.16
C SER A 48 17.25 1.42 1.52
N CYS A 49 18.00 2.52 1.67
CA CYS A 49 18.60 2.89 2.95
C CYS A 49 17.77 4.03 3.57
N LEU A 50 17.03 3.70 4.61
CA LEU A 50 16.23 4.62 5.43
C LEU A 50 17.09 5.17 6.58
N TYR A 51 17.14 6.49 6.77
CA TYR A 51 17.91 7.17 7.82
C TYR A 51 17.08 7.39 9.10
N VAL A 52 16.50 6.30 9.59
CA VAL A 52 16.04 6.09 10.98
C VAL A 52 16.28 4.59 11.17
N SER A 53 17.02 4.18 12.21
CA SER A 53 17.43 2.78 12.52
C SER A 53 16.85 1.75 11.54
N SER A 54 17.66 1.26 10.59
CA SER A 54 17.15 0.55 9.40
C SER A 54 16.26 -0.68 9.68
N SER A 55 16.23 -1.15 10.93
CA SER A 55 15.31 -2.17 11.43
C SER A 55 13.86 -1.69 11.54
N ASP A 56 13.62 -0.46 11.98
CA ASP A 56 12.29 -0.08 12.48
C ASP A 56 11.42 0.46 11.35
N VAL A 57 11.98 1.22 10.41
CA VAL A 57 11.15 1.79 9.34
C VAL A 57 10.65 0.72 8.37
N LYS A 58 11.41 -0.35 8.10
CA LYS A 58 10.89 -1.49 7.29
C LYS A 58 9.67 -2.15 7.95
N THR A 59 9.58 -2.15 9.28
CA THR A 59 8.39 -2.65 9.99
C THR A 59 7.21 -1.68 9.98
N ARG A 60 7.45 -0.40 9.64
CA ARG A 60 6.47 0.67 9.64
C ARG A 60 6.05 1.10 8.23
N LEU A 61 6.85 0.84 7.20
CA LEU A 61 6.52 1.08 5.80
C LEU A 61 5.74 -0.11 5.25
N MET A 62 4.48 0.13 4.89
CA MET A 62 3.67 -0.87 4.19
C MET A 62 3.82 -0.61 2.70
N ILE A 63 4.49 -1.54 2.02
CA ILE A 63 4.70 -1.51 0.58
C ILE A 63 3.63 -2.39 -0.06
N LYS A 64 2.96 -1.85 -1.08
CA LYS A 64 1.86 -2.54 -1.77
C LYS A 64 2.33 -3.52 -2.84
N ASP A 65 3.53 -3.34 -3.39
CA ASP A 65 4.10 -4.18 -4.44
C ASP A 65 5.59 -4.54 -4.26
N ASP A 66 6.04 -5.55 -4.99
CA ASP A 66 7.46 -5.98 -5.00
C ASP A 66 8.39 -4.95 -5.66
N HIS A 67 7.84 -3.87 -6.23
CA HIS A 67 8.59 -2.83 -6.92
C HIS A 67 8.96 -1.66 -6.02
N MET A 68 8.50 -1.64 -4.76
CA MET A 68 8.76 -0.58 -3.78
C MET A 68 8.32 0.82 -4.27
N LYS A 69 7.29 0.89 -5.12
CA LYS A 69 6.82 2.16 -5.71
C LYS A 69 5.60 2.71 -5.01
N ASP A 70 4.77 1.82 -4.48
CA ASP A 70 3.54 2.15 -3.79
C ASP A 70 3.72 1.92 -2.29
N PHE A 71 3.62 2.98 -1.50
CA PHE A 71 3.81 2.85 -0.06
C PHE A 71 2.83 3.69 0.76
N LYS A 72 2.65 3.25 2.01
CA LYS A 72 2.03 4.02 3.09
C LYS A 72 2.78 3.77 4.40
N MET A 73 2.64 4.68 5.34
CA MET A 73 3.13 4.47 6.71
C MET A 73 2.07 3.75 7.54
N LYS A 74 2.52 2.86 8.43
CA LYS A 74 1.70 2.24 9.47
C LYS A 74 1.23 3.30 10.47
N GLU A 75 2.17 4.14 10.92
CA GLU A 75 1.91 5.32 11.74
C GLU A 75 2.15 6.58 10.90
N PRO A 76 1.11 7.28 10.42
CA PRO A 76 1.27 8.43 9.52
C PRO A 76 2.00 9.62 10.13
N THR A 77 2.05 9.73 11.47
CA THR A 77 2.77 10.79 12.18
C THR A 77 4.28 10.63 12.14
N ASP A 78 4.78 9.45 11.76
CA ASP A 78 6.21 9.21 11.65
C ASP A 78 6.81 9.97 10.45
N MET A 79 7.92 10.65 10.71
CA MET A 79 8.71 11.29 9.67
C MET A 79 9.78 10.32 9.15
N PHE A 80 10.03 10.32 7.84
CA PHE A 80 11.07 9.50 7.26
C PHE A 80 11.66 10.12 6.00
N SER A 81 12.80 9.59 5.56
CA SER A 81 13.41 9.92 4.27
C SER A 81 13.91 8.67 3.56
N ILE A 82 13.82 8.68 2.23
CA ILE A 82 14.32 7.62 1.36
C ILE A 82 15.39 8.24 0.46
N ARG A 83 16.59 7.63 0.45
CA ARG A 83 17.66 7.99 -0.48
C ARG A 83 17.90 6.84 -1.45
N TYR A 84 18.06 7.18 -2.73
CA TYR A 84 18.36 6.22 -3.80
C TYR A 84 19.80 6.39 -4.30
N PRO A 85 20.82 5.90 -3.56
CA PRO A 85 22.23 6.16 -3.86
C PRO A 85 22.66 5.64 -5.24
N ASN A 86 22.14 4.49 -5.66
CA ASN A 86 22.46 3.88 -6.95
C ASN A 86 21.61 4.43 -8.12
N LEU A 87 20.57 5.22 -7.81
CA LEU A 87 19.69 5.87 -8.81
C LEU A 87 19.93 7.38 -8.78
N GLY A 88 21.21 7.75 -8.89
CA GLY A 88 21.68 9.12 -8.99
C GLY A 88 21.65 9.93 -7.70
N GLY A 89 21.31 9.32 -6.57
CA GLY A 89 21.31 9.97 -5.26
C GLY A 89 20.08 10.83 -4.98
N VAL A 90 18.99 10.65 -5.74
CA VAL A 90 17.71 11.33 -5.50
C VAL A 90 17.14 10.98 -4.12
N GLN A 91 16.36 11.89 -3.54
CA GLN A 91 15.83 11.74 -2.18
C GLN A 91 14.36 12.16 -2.09
N LEU A 92 13.63 11.49 -1.21
CA LEU A 92 12.29 11.83 -0.77
C LEU A 92 12.28 12.04 0.74
N PHE A 93 11.55 13.05 1.20
CA PHE A 93 11.25 13.30 2.61
C PHE A 93 9.74 13.33 2.80
N TYR A 94 9.29 12.72 3.88
CA TYR A 94 7.91 12.73 4.35
C TYR A 94 7.88 13.30 5.76
N TYR A 95 7.08 14.35 5.98
CA TYR A 95 7.03 15.03 7.26
C TYR A 95 5.74 15.85 7.42
N ASN A 96 5.56 16.47 8.60
CA ASN A 96 4.42 17.35 8.90
C ASN A 96 3.05 16.71 8.64
N PHE A 97 2.84 15.46 9.06
CA PHE A 97 1.51 14.85 8.97
C PHE A 97 0.54 15.54 9.94
N ASP A 98 -0.57 16.04 9.40
CA ASP A 98 -1.66 16.62 10.17
C ASP A 98 -2.79 15.58 10.33
N PRO A 99 -3.05 15.07 11.55
CA PRO A 99 -4.09 14.07 11.78
C PRO A 99 -5.51 14.61 11.58
N SER A 100 -5.72 15.92 11.60
CA SER A 100 -7.04 16.53 11.39
C SER A 100 -7.45 16.54 9.92
N THR A 101 -6.47 16.68 9.02
CA THR A 101 -6.70 16.75 7.56
C THR A 101 -6.23 15.50 6.81
N GLY A 102 -5.36 14.69 7.40
CA GLY A 102 -4.71 13.55 6.74
C GLY A 102 -3.59 13.97 5.76
N CYS A 103 -3.23 15.26 5.75
CA CYS A 103 -2.24 15.81 4.84
C CYS A 103 -0.82 15.66 5.38
N LYS A 104 0.15 15.57 4.46
CA LYS A 104 1.58 15.48 4.75
C LYS A 104 2.37 16.33 3.78
N ASP A 105 3.55 16.78 4.20
CA ASP A 105 4.51 17.40 3.31
C ASP A 105 5.42 16.34 2.68
N ILE A 106 5.51 16.39 1.35
CA ILE A 106 6.47 15.60 0.58
C ILE A 106 7.47 16.57 -0.03
N LYS A 107 8.76 16.32 0.23
CA LYS A 107 9.87 17.04 -0.40
C LYS A 107 10.71 16.09 -1.22
N LEU A 108 11.04 16.50 -2.44
CA LEU A 108 11.94 15.77 -3.32
C LEU A 108 13.23 16.56 -3.52
N LEU A 109 14.36 15.86 -3.46
CA LEU A 109 15.65 16.40 -3.87
C LEU A 109 16.17 15.63 -5.08
N ARG A 110 16.62 16.40 -6.08
CA ARG A 110 17.43 15.87 -7.17
C ARG A 110 18.78 15.42 -6.61
N GLY A 111 19.31 14.32 -7.12
CA GLY A 111 20.64 13.85 -6.77
C GLY A 111 21.73 14.49 -7.64
N ASP A 112 22.99 14.18 -7.32
CA ASP A 112 24.16 14.73 -8.03
C ASP A 112 24.18 14.30 -9.50
N ASN A 113 23.72 13.08 -9.79
CA ASN A 113 23.60 12.60 -11.17
C ASN A 113 22.28 13.07 -11.77
N LYS A 114 22.34 14.18 -12.51
CA LYS A 114 21.18 14.81 -13.17
C LYS A 114 20.49 13.95 -14.21
N ALA A 115 21.10 12.86 -14.69
CA ALA A 115 20.40 11.93 -15.59
C ALA A 115 19.25 11.19 -14.88
N TRP A 116 19.28 11.13 -13.54
CA TRP A 116 18.23 10.54 -12.72
C TRP A 116 17.28 11.61 -12.19
N ARG A 117 16.00 11.26 -12.22
CA ARG A 117 14.90 12.11 -11.80
C ARG A 117 13.97 11.34 -10.89
N ILE A 118 13.43 12.06 -9.91
CA ILE A 118 12.39 11.59 -9.00
C ILE A 118 11.14 12.44 -9.16
N TRP A 119 9.98 11.81 -9.16
CA TRP A 119 8.68 12.45 -9.02
C TRP A 119 7.75 11.58 -8.18
N VAL A 120 6.74 12.21 -7.60
CA VAL A 120 5.66 11.52 -6.89
C VAL A 120 4.33 11.87 -7.53
N SER A 121 3.46 10.88 -7.56
CA SER A 121 2.04 11.01 -7.91
C SER A 121 1.22 10.58 -6.69
N ASP A 122 0.11 11.28 -6.45
CA ASP A 122 -0.88 10.90 -5.47
C ASP A 122 -1.84 9.82 -6.02
N GLU A 123 -2.87 9.43 -5.25
CA GLU A 123 -3.80 8.39 -5.68
C GLU A 123 -4.89 8.90 -6.66
N HIS A 124 -4.90 10.20 -6.95
CA HIS A 124 -5.93 10.91 -7.68
C HIS A 124 -5.45 11.37 -9.05
N GLY A 125 -5.47 10.44 -10.01
CA GLY A 125 -5.14 10.75 -11.40
C GLY A 125 -3.83 10.12 -11.82
N ASN A 126 -3.18 10.72 -12.82
CA ASN A 126 -1.94 10.22 -13.42
C ASN A 126 -0.91 11.33 -13.61
N ASP A 127 -1.12 12.48 -12.97
CA ASP A 127 -0.21 13.62 -13.06
C ASP A 127 1.00 13.45 -12.16
N ARG A 128 2.00 14.29 -12.38
CA ARG A 128 3.21 14.35 -11.57
C ARG A 128 3.03 15.46 -10.55
N ASP A 129 2.38 15.14 -9.44
CA ASP A 129 2.07 16.10 -8.37
C ASP A 129 3.26 16.93 -7.92
N ILE A 130 4.42 16.28 -7.85
CA ILE A 130 5.68 16.87 -7.42
C ILE A 130 6.83 16.22 -8.20
N ASP A 131 7.74 17.04 -8.72
CA ASP A 131 8.67 16.61 -9.74
C ASP A 131 9.99 17.38 -9.68
N THR A 132 11.12 16.69 -9.84
CA THR A 132 12.45 17.30 -9.83
C THR A 132 13.00 17.64 -11.22
N LYS A 133 12.21 17.54 -12.31
CA LYS A 133 12.69 17.82 -13.69
C LYS A 133 13.37 19.19 -13.80
N ASN A 134 12.69 20.24 -13.35
CA ASN A 134 13.13 21.62 -13.56
C ASN A 134 13.73 22.28 -12.31
N HIS A 135 13.62 21.61 -11.15
CA HIS A 135 14.12 22.14 -9.88
C HIS A 135 14.99 21.11 -9.15
N ALA A 136 16.05 21.57 -8.49
CA ALA A 136 16.90 20.72 -7.64
C ALA A 136 16.13 20.24 -6.40
N GLU A 137 15.13 21.00 -5.98
CA GLU A 137 14.28 20.72 -4.84
C GLU A 137 12.83 21.09 -5.19
N THR A 138 11.88 20.25 -4.81
CA THR A 138 10.44 20.57 -4.83
C THR A 138 9.79 20.12 -3.54
N THR A 139 8.70 20.78 -3.14
CA THR A 139 7.92 20.43 -1.95
C THR A 139 6.45 20.70 -2.21
N LYS A 140 5.58 19.80 -1.76
CA LYS A 140 4.13 19.92 -1.88
C LYS A 140 3.45 19.20 -0.73
N THR A 141 2.38 19.79 -0.22
CA THR A 141 1.47 19.14 0.73
C THR A 141 0.49 18.26 -0.05
N LEU A 142 0.45 16.97 0.29
CA LEU A 142 -0.45 15.99 -0.33
C LEU A 142 -1.34 15.36 0.74
N CYS A 143 -2.61 15.11 0.43
CA CYS A 143 -3.58 14.56 1.38
C CYS A 143 -4.03 13.13 1.08
N SER A 144 -3.58 12.56 -0.04
CA SER A 144 -3.84 11.16 -0.39
C SER A 144 -3.30 10.18 0.65
N LYS A 145 -3.93 9.03 0.78
CA LYS A 145 -3.41 7.97 1.64
C LYS A 145 -2.20 7.28 1.03
N TRP A 146 -2.25 7.04 -0.27
CA TRP A 146 -1.20 6.39 -1.03
C TRP A 146 -0.41 7.42 -1.83
N ILE A 147 0.89 7.17 -1.94
CA ILE A 147 1.80 7.94 -2.78
C ILE A 147 2.66 6.99 -3.59
N HIS A 148 2.85 7.35 -4.85
CA HIS A 148 3.56 6.57 -5.85
C HIS A 148 4.89 7.25 -6.13
N ILE A 149 6.00 6.63 -5.73
CA ILE A 149 7.34 7.14 -6.05
C ILE A 149 7.78 6.59 -7.39
N HIS A 150 8.27 7.49 -8.23
CA HIS A 150 8.88 7.13 -9.49
C HIS A 150 10.31 7.67 -9.53
N VAL A 151 11.24 6.78 -9.86
CA VAL A 151 12.64 7.13 -10.12
C VAL A 151 13.02 6.59 -11.49
N LYS A 152 13.53 7.45 -12.37
CA LYS A 152 13.87 7.07 -13.74
C LYS A 152 15.08 7.84 -14.25
N ARG A 153 15.81 7.24 -15.18
CA ARG A 153 16.88 7.88 -15.93
C ARG A 153 16.30 8.68 -17.11
N ASP A 154 15.66 9.80 -16.82
CA ASP A 154 15.11 10.75 -17.82
C ASP A 154 15.14 12.22 -17.34
N GLY A 155 16.10 12.52 -16.47
CA GLY A 155 16.36 13.87 -15.95
C GLY A 155 16.97 14.82 -16.95
#